data_AF-A0A2K8SU18-F1
#
_entry.id   AF-A0A2K8SU18-F1
#
_cell.length_a   1.000
_cell.length_b   1.000
_cell.length_c   1.000
_cell.angle_alpha   90.00
_cell.angle_beta   90.00
_cell.angle_gamma   90.00
#
_symmetry.space_group_name_H-M   'P 1'
#
loop_
_entity.id
_entity.type
_entity.pdbx_description
1 polymer ?
#
loop_
_entity_poly.entity_id
_entity_poly.type
_entity_poly.pdbx_seq_one_letter_code
_entity_poly.pdbx_strand_id
1 'polypeptide(L)'
;MQLAPLFPIFYRILQPSFPNCLWAGNPHTKAIALTFDDGPHPQYTPEVLAVLDRYKITASFFWLGVCVNRSPAIAKAVSDRGHWIGLHGYDHRSFAMLSPNDLKDSLEKTQVAIYNACNLQPEQVRDVRPPMVYLRLLL
;
A
#
# COMPACT_ATOMS: atom_id res chain seq x y z
N MET A 1 -12.16 -3.64 -19.61
CA MET A 1 -11.64 -2.25 -19.50
C MET A 1 -12.45 -1.22 -20.33
N GLN A 2 -13.77 -1.38 -20.52
CA GLN A 2 -14.57 -0.47 -21.37
C GLN A 2 -14.91 0.89 -20.73
N LEU A 3 -14.86 0.99 -19.39
CA LEU A 3 -15.21 2.23 -18.67
C LEU A 3 -13.98 3.08 -18.27
N ALA A 4 -12.77 2.67 -18.65
CA ALA A 4 -11.53 3.35 -18.27
C ALA A 4 -11.52 4.87 -18.56
N PRO A 5 -12.06 5.35 -19.71
CA PRO A 5 -12.11 6.79 -20.01
C PRO A 5 -13.01 7.60 -19.07
N LEU A 6 -13.97 6.97 -18.37
CA LEU A 6 -14.92 7.66 -17.49
C LEU A 6 -14.40 7.79 -16.05
N PHE A 7 -13.39 7.01 -15.67
CA PHE A 7 -12.83 7.03 -14.32
C PHE A 7 -12.40 8.42 -13.83
N PRO A 8 -11.74 9.29 -14.63
CA PRO A 8 -11.39 10.64 -14.19
C PRO A 8 -12.60 11.49 -13.76
N ILE A 9 -13.74 11.30 -14.43
CA ILE A 9 -14.99 12.01 -14.11
C ILE A 9 -15.58 11.44 -12.82
N PHE A 10 -15.67 10.12 -12.70
CA PHE A 10 -16.16 9.45 -11.49
C PHE A 10 -15.33 9.79 -10.26
N TYR A 11 -13.99 9.82 -10.37
CA TYR A 11 -13.10 10.17 -9.26
C TYR A 11 -13.32 11.61 -8.79
N ARG A 12 -13.52 12.55 -9.72
CA ARG A 12 -13.76 13.96 -9.37
C ARG A 12 -15.08 14.16 -8.61
N ILE A 13 -16.09 13.32 -8.87
CA ILE A 13 -17.36 13.33 -8.15
C ILE A 13 -17.23 12.70 -6.76
N LEU A 14 -16.44 11.63 -6.63
CA LEU A 14 -16.28 10.90 -5.36
C LEU A 14 -15.31 11.59 -4.40
N GLN A 15 -14.27 12.26 -4.91
CA GLN A 15 -13.20 12.85 -4.10
C GLN A 15 -13.68 13.76 -2.95
N PRO A 16 -14.71 14.63 -3.11
CA PRO A 16 -15.23 15.45 -2.01
C PRO A 16 -15.79 14.64 -0.82
N SER A 17 -16.26 13.42 -1.06
CA SER A 17 -16.76 12.52 0.00
C SER A 17 -15.63 11.82 0.76
N PHE A 18 -14.38 11.93 0.29
CA PHE A 18 -13.19 11.32 0.91
C PHE A 18 -12.07 12.35 1.06
N PRO A 19 -12.26 13.39 1.90
CA PRO A 19 -11.32 14.51 2.03
C PRO A 19 -9.97 14.10 2.61
N ASN A 20 -9.92 12.99 3.35
CA ASN A 20 -8.70 12.46 3.92
C ASN A 20 -7.98 11.47 2.99
N CYS A 21 -8.54 11.16 1.83
CA CYS A 21 -7.88 10.26 0.89
C CYS A 21 -6.95 11.02 -0.06
N LEU A 22 -5.73 10.55 -0.22
CA LEU A 22 -4.82 11.08 -1.23
C LEU A 22 -5.08 10.40 -2.58
N TRP A 23 -5.79 11.10 -3.47
CA TRP A 23 -6.17 10.63 -4.80
C TRP A 23 -5.12 10.87 -5.88
N ALA A 24 -4.42 12.00 -5.78
CA ALA A 24 -3.40 12.44 -6.74
C ALA A 24 -2.39 13.37 -6.08
N GLY A 25 -1.19 13.45 -6.65
CA GLY A 25 -0.18 14.42 -6.25
C GLY A 25 -0.53 15.85 -6.67
N ASN A 26 0.32 16.81 -6.28
CA ASN A 26 0.14 18.21 -6.64
C ASN A 26 0.33 18.41 -8.17
N PRO A 27 -0.71 18.85 -8.91
CA PRO A 27 -0.64 18.98 -10.38
C PRO A 27 0.30 20.09 -10.86
N HIS A 28 0.72 20.99 -9.98
CA HIS A 28 1.68 22.05 -10.28
C HIS A 28 3.14 21.63 -10.07
N THR A 29 3.37 20.38 -9.66
CA THR A 29 4.71 19.82 -9.46
C THR A 29 4.95 18.69 -10.46
N LYS A 30 6.14 18.66 -11.06
CA LYS A 30 6.58 17.55 -11.93
C LYS A 30 7.12 16.40 -11.08
N ALA A 31 6.25 15.80 -10.28
CA ALA A 31 6.59 14.71 -9.38
C ALA A 31 5.66 13.51 -9.60
N ILE A 32 6.19 12.31 -9.38
CA ILE A 32 5.43 11.06 -9.38
C ILE A 32 5.77 10.26 -8.12
N ALA A 33 4.81 9.48 -7.63
CA ALA A 33 5.02 8.53 -6.56
C ALA A 33 4.92 7.11 -7.11
N LEU A 34 6.00 6.33 -6.97
CA LEU A 34 5.99 4.91 -7.29
C LEU A 34 5.42 4.14 -6.10
N THR A 35 4.45 3.26 -6.39
CA THR A 35 3.77 2.51 -5.35
C THR A 35 3.57 1.07 -5.79
N PHE A 36 3.88 0.11 -4.92
CA PHE A 36 3.76 -1.32 -5.19
C PHE A 36 2.83 -1.98 -4.17
N ASP A 37 1.87 -2.77 -4.65
CA ASP A 37 0.90 -3.47 -3.82
C ASP A 37 1.25 -4.97 -3.73
N ASP A 38 0.54 -5.72 -2.91
CA ASP A 38 0.58 -7.20 -2.79
C ASP A 38 1.89 -7.83 -2.30
N GLY A 39 2.91 -7.01 -2.03
CA GLY A 39 4.21 -7.48 -1.57
C GLY A 39 4.28 -7.81 -0.07
N PRO A 40 5.48 -8.19 0.42
CA PRO A 40 6.69 -8.46 -0.36
C PRO A 40 6.66 -9.83 -1.05
N HIS A 41 6.99 -9.87 -2.34
CA HIS A 41 7.13 -11.10 -3.12
C HIS A 41 8.59 -11.60 -3.06
N PRO A 42 8.83 -12.90 -2.80
CA PRO A 42 10.18 -13.42 -2.55
C PRO A 42 11.17 -13.22 -3.71
N GLN A 43 10.70 -13.35 -4.94
CA GLN A 43 11.52 -13.14 -6.14
C GLN A 43 11.56 -11.69 -6.63
N TYR A 44 10.39 -11.10 -6.91
CA TYR A 44 10.32 -9.80 -7.59
C TYR A 44 10.60 -8.59 -6.70
N THR A 45 10.31 -8.62 -5.40
CA THR A 45 10.59 -7.46 -4.54
C THR A 45 12.10 -7.16 -4.49
N PRO A 46 13.01 -8.13 -4.32
CA PRO A 46 14.45 -7.90 -4.48
C PRO A 46 14.87 -7.29 -5.83
N GLU A 47 14.27 -7.72 -6.94
CA GLU A 47 14.56 -7.17 -8.26
C GLU A 47 14.12 -5.69 -8.37
N VAL A 48 12.93 -5.36 -7.85
CA VAL A 48 12.44 -3.98 -7.76
C VAL A 48 13.38 -3.12 -6.91
N LEU A 49 13.80 -3.61 -5.74
CA LEU A 49 14.74 -2.90 -4.87
C LEU A 49 16.07 -2.61 -5.59
N ALA A 50 16.61 -3.56 -6.34
CA ALA A 50 17.85 -3.34 -7.10
C ALA A 50 17.73 -2.21 -8.13
N VAL A 51 16.56 -2.07 -8.76
CA VAL A 51 16.29 -0.96 -9.70
C VAL A 51 16.14 0.36 -8.92
N LEU A 52 15.36 0.38 -7.84
CA LEU A 52 15.18 1.57 -7.01
C LEU A 52 16.51 2.09 -6.46
N ASP A 53 17.37 1.20 -5.95
CA ASP A 53 18.70 1.51 -5.44
C ASP A 53 19.60 2.11 -6.54
N ARG A 54 19.58 1.52 -7.75
CA ARG A 54 20.37 2.02 -8.91
C ARG A 54 20.03 3.48 -9.23
N TYR A 55 18.76 3.83 -9.17
CA TYR A 55 18.29 5.18 -9.46
C TYR A 55 18.19 6.08 -8.21
N LYS A 56 18.51 5.55 -7.03
CA LYS A 56 18.40 6.25 -5.73
C LYS A 56 16.99 6.79 -5.48
N ILE A 57 15.97 5.98 -5.80
CA ILE A 57 14.55 6.35 -5.68
C ILE A 57 13.94 5.63 -4.48
N THR A 58 13.21 6.36 -3.65
CA THR A 58 12.32 5.77 -2.65
C THR A 58 10.92 5.55 -3.23
N ALA A 59 10.27 4.44 -2.87
CA ALA A 59 8.90 4.12 -3.26
C ALA A 59 8.04 3.79 -2.03
N SER A 60 6.73 3.68 -2.24
CA SER A 60 5.79 3.19 -1.23
C SER A 60 5.39 1.75 -1.51
N PHE A 61 5.35 0.91 -0.47
CA PHE A 61 4.93 -0.48 -0.56
C PHE A 61 3.72 -0.72 0.35
N PHE A 62 2.61 -1.16 -0.23
CA PHE A 62 1.40 -1.53 0.49
C PHE A 62 1.34 -3.05 0.57
N TRP A 63 1.46 -3.59 1.78
CA TRP A 63 1.68 -5.02 1.97
C TRP A 63 0.48 -5.78 2.45
N LEU A 64 0.42 -7.03 2.01
CA LEU A 64 -0.44 -8.04 2.59
C LEU A 64 0.25 -8.68 3.80
N GLY A 65 -0.46 -8.77 4.92
CA GLY A 65 0.08 -9.40 6.13
C GLY A 65 0.58 -10.83 5.90
N VAL A 66 -0.12 -11.63 5.07
CA VAL A 66 0.32 -12.99 4.70
C VAL A 66 1.63 -13.00 3.93
N CYS A 67 1.91 -11.99 3.11
CA CYS A 67 3.15 -11.89 2.34
C CYS A 67 4.32 -11.47 3.23
N VAL A 68 4.08 -10.56 4.18
CA VAL A 68 5.09 -10.15 5.17
C VAL A 68 5.53 -11.34 6.01
N ASN A 69 4.59 -12.12 6.54
CA ASN A 69 4.88 -13.33 7.32
C ASN A 69 5.64 -14.39 6.51
N ARG A 70 5.40 -14.47 5.20
CA ARG A 70 6.09 -15.40 4.31
C ARG A 70 7.52 -14.97 4.00
N SER A 71 7.78 -13.67 3.92
CA SER A 71 9.06 -13.11 3.48
C SER A 71 9.59 -12.01 4.43
N PRO A 72 9.73 -12.27 5.75
CA PRO A 72 10.03 -11.23 6.73
C PRO A 72 11.41 -10.57 6.50
N ALA A 73 12.41 -11.35 6.06
CA ALA A 73 13.73 -10.80 5.73
C ALA A 73 13.68 -9.79 4.58
N ILE A 74 12.80 -10.01 3.60
CA ILE A 74 12.62 -9.10 2.46
C ILE A 74 11.84 -7.87 2.90
N ALA A 75 10.79 -8.04 3.73
CA ALA A 75 10.09 -6.90 4.34
C ALA A 75 11.07 -5.98 5.09
N LYS A 76 11.94 -6.57 5.93
CA LYS A 76 12.98 -5.83 6.63
C LYS A 76 13.93 -5.11 5.67
N ALA A 77 14.37 -5.79 4.61
CA ALA A 77 15.25 -5.21 3.61
C ALA A 77 14.63 -4.00 2.88
N VAL A 78 13.32 -4.01 2.61
CA VAL A 78 12.59 -2.85 2.05
C VAL A 78 12.55 -1.71 3.08
N SER A 79 12.22 -2.01 4.34
CA SER A 79 12.15 -1.02 5.42
C SER A 79 13.50 -0.36 5.71
N ASP A 80 14.57 -1.14 5.80
CA ASP A 80 15.93 -0.65 6.10
C ASP A 80 16.48 0.29 5.00
N ARG A 81 15.93 0.23 3.77
CA ARG A 81 16.25 1.15 2.66
C ARG A 81 15.49 2.47 2.70
N GLY A 82 14.65 2.69 3.72
CA GLY A 82 13.90 3.93 3.90
C GLY A 82 12.69 4.08 2.97
N HIS A 83 12.18 2.97 2.42
CA HIS A 83 10.93 2.99 1.67
C HIS A 83 9.73 3.21 2.58
N TRP A 84 8.67 3.81 2.03
CA TRP A 84 7.43 4.02 2.76
C TRP A 84 6.63 2.72 2.83
N ILE A 85 6.11 2.38 4.02
CA ILE A 85 5.37 1.13 4.23
C ILE A 85 3.92 1.46 4.62
N GLY A 86 2.96 0.82 3.93
CA GLY A 86 1.54 0.93 4.20
C GLY A 86 0.84 -0.43 4.20
N LEU A 87 -0.45 -0.42 4.52
CA LEU A 87 -1.28 -1.61 4.67
C LEU A 87 -2.10 -1.88 3.42
N HIS A 88 -2.17 -3.15 3.00
CA HIS A 88 -3.08 -3.64 1.96
C HIS A 88 -4.07 -4.69 2.50
N GLY A 89 -4.28 -4.72 3.83
CA GLY A 89 -5.02 -5.78 4.51
C GLY A 89 -4.21 -7.07 4.68
N TYR A 90 -4.83 -8.11 5.23
CA TYR A 90 -4.11 -9.34 5.57
C TYR A 90 -3.99 -10.32 4.40
N ASP A 91 -5.10 -10.64 3.74
CA ASP A 91 -5.27 -11.75 2.80
C ASP A 91 -5.97 -11.35 1.48
N HIS A 92 -5.91 -10.06 1.12
CA HIS A 92 -6.45 -9.51 -0.13
C HIS A 92 -7.99 -9.62 -0.28
N ARG A 93 -8.72 -9.65 0.84
CA ARG A 93 -10.19 -9.53 0.82
C ARG A 93 -10.61 -8.09 0.53
N SER A 94 -11.67 -7.95 -0.28
CA SER A 94 -12.26 -6.63 -0.56
C SER A 94 -12.79 -6.01 0.73
N PHE A 95 -12.36 -4.79 1.05
CA PHE A 95 -12.80 -4.12 2.28
C PHE A 95 -14.31 -3.86 2.30
N ALA A 96 -14.93 -3.64 1.14
CA ALA A 96 -16.38 -3.45 1.03
C ALA A 96 -17.20 -4.69 1.42
N MET A 97 -16.55 -5.87 1.45
CA MET A 97 -17.17 -7.13 1.84
C MET A 97 -16.88 -7.53 3.30
N LEU A 98 -16.11 -6.73 4.03
CA LEU A 98 -15.75 -6.99 5.43
C LEU A 98 -16.66 -6.21 6.37
N SER A 99 -16.99 -6.81 7.51
CA SER A 99 -17.55 -6.04 8.63
C SER A 99 -16.49 -5.05 9.15
N PRO A 100 -16.89 -3.97 9.85
CA PRO A 100 -15.93 -3.05 10.45
C PRO A 100 -14.92 -3.74 11.38
N ASN A 101 -15.36 -4.77 12.12
CA ASN A 101 -14.48 -5.55 13.00
C ASN A 101 -13.51 -6.42 12.17
N ASP A 102 -13.99 -7.10 11.13
CA ASP A 102 -13.11 -7.93 10.28
C ASP A 102 -12.06 -7.09 9.55
N LEU A 103 -12.44 -5.88 9.12
CA LEU A 103 -11.52 -4.93 8.50
C LEU A 103 -10.47 -4.47 9.50
N LYS A 104 -10.90 -4.07 10.71
CA LYS A 104 -9.98 -3.67 11.78
C LYS A 104 -8.99 -4.79 12.10
N ASP A 105 -9.49 -6.01 12.34
CA ASP A 105 -8.68 -7.18 12.63
C ASP A 105 -7.69 -7.48 11.49
N SER A 106 -8.11 -7.33 10.23
CA SER A 106 -7.25 -7.51 9.06
C SER A 106 -6.09 -6.52 9.04
N LEU A 107 -6.36 -5.24 9.35
CA LEU A 107 -5.34 -4.18 9.39
C LEU A 107 -4.39 -4.35 10.58
N GLU A 108 -4.92 -4.59 11.78
CA GLU A 108 -4.12 -4.79 13.00
C GLU A 108 -3.21 -6.03 12.88
N LYS A 109 -3.72 -7.15 12.35
CA LYS A 109 -2.89 -8.34 12.07
C LYS A 109 -1.76 -8.04 11.09
N THR A 110 -2.02 -7.18 10.10
CA THR A 110 -1.00 -6.76 9.13
C THR A 110 0.04 -5.87 9.79
N GLN A 111 -0.36 -4.93 10.65
CA GLN A 111 0.57 -4.11 11.44
C GLN A 111 1.46 -4.97 12.33
N VAL A 112 0.92 -5.99 12.99
CA VAL A 112 1.71 -6.92 13.83
C VAL A 112 2.74 -7.69 12.98
N ALA A 113 2.36 -8.15 11.79
CA ALA A 113 3.31 -8.82 10.88
C ALA A 113 4.47 -7.88 10.49
N ILE A 114 4.16 -6.61 10.20
CA ILE A 114 5.15 -5.59 9.85
C ILE A 114 6.03 -5.23 11.04
N TYR A 115 5.46 -5.08 12.24
CA TYR A 115 6.21 -4.86 13.47
C TYR A 115 7.22 -5.97 13.71
N ASN A 116 6.78 -7.23 13.61
CA ASN A 116 7.65 -8.39 13.84
C ASN A 116 8.79 -8.47 12.81
N ALA A 117 8.54 -8.10 11.55
CA ALA A 117 9.55 -8.18 10.49
C ALA A 117 10.50 -6.97 10.45
N CYS A 118 9.98 -5.76 10.72
CA CYS A 118 10.67 -4.50 10.44
C CYS A 118 10.95 -3.66 11.70
N ASN A 119 10.42 -4.04 12.86
CA ASN A 119 10.45 -3.26 14.11
C ASN A 119 9.83 -1.85 13.96
N LEU A 120 8.84 -1.71 13.07
CA LEU A 120 8.03 -0.50 12.93
C LEU A 120 6.80 -0.62 13.83
N GLN A 121 6.62 0.35 14.73
CA GLN A 121 5.46 0.37 15.63
C GLN A 121 4.16 0.53 14.81
N PRO A 122 3.03 -0.07 15.23
CA PRO A 122 1.75 0.05 14.53
C PRO A 122 1.35 1.50 14.24
N GLU A 123 1.69 2.43 15.13
CA GLU A 123 1.39 3.86 14.96
C GLU A 123 2.15 4.52 13.80
N GLN A 124 3.25 3.90 13.35
CA GLN A 124 4.05 4.36 12.22
C GLN A 124 3.53 3.83 10.87
N VAL A 125 2.63 2.85 10.88
CA VAL A 125 2.11 2.19 9.67
C VAL A 125 0.59 2.31 9.64
N ARG A 126 0.11 3.45 9.16
CA ARG A 126 -1.33 3.80 9.19
C ARG A 126 -1.95 3.97 7.80
N ASP A 127 -1.14 4.32 6.82
CA ASP A 127 -1.64 4.53 5.46
C ASP A 127 -2.14 3.22 4.88
N VAL A 128 -3.31 3.27 4.26
CA VAL A 128 -3.96 2.07 3.74
C VAL A 128 -4.31 2.24 2.27
N ARG A 129 -4.06 1.18 1.50
CA ARG A 129 -4.63 0.99 0.18
C ARG A 129 -5.61 -0.18 0.22
N PRO A 130 -6.89 -0.01 -0.12
CA PRO A 130 -7.85 -1.13 -0.13
C PRO A 130 -7.64 -2.11 -1.30
N PRO A 131 -7.69 -3.44 -1.09
CA PRO A 131 -7.73 -4.45 -2.14
C PRO A 131 -8.97 -4.34 -3.01
N MET A 132 -8.81 -4.62 -4.31
CA MET A 132 -9.90 -4.76 -5.29
C MET A 132 -10.81 -3.53 -5.44
N VAL A 133 -10.44 -2.38 -4.88
CA VAL A 133 -11.15 -1.14 -5.11
C VAL A 133 -10.54 -0.50 -6.36
N TYR A 134 -11.34 -0.29 -7.41
CA TYR A 134 -10.98 0.51 -8.59
C TYR A 134 -10.79 2.01 -8.26
N LEU A 135 -10.70 2.37 -6.98
CA LEU A 135 -10.41 3.70 -6.45
C LEU A 135 -9.12 3.51 -5.64
N ARG A 136 -8.02 4.11 -6.10
CA ARG A 136 -6.80 4.26 -5.29
C ARG A 136 -7.14 5.19 -4.13
N LEU A 137 -7.55 4.61 -3.01
CA LEU A 137 -7.69 5.32 -1.74
C LEU A 137 -6.38 5.10 -1.01
N LEU A 138 -5.66 6.19 -0.73
CA LEU A 138 -4.61 6.24 0.28
C LEU A 138 -5.27 6.89 1.50
N LEU A 139 -5.61 6.11 2.52
CA LEU A 139 -6.06 6.63 3.82
C LEU A 139 -4.92 7.31 4.58
#